data_AF-A0A972Q8S8-F1
#
_entry.id   AF-A0A972Q8S8-F1
#
_cell.length_a   1.000
_cell.length_b   1.000
_cell.length_c   1.000
_cell.angle_alpha   90.00
_cell.angle_beta   90.00
_cell.angle_gamma   90.00
#
_symmetry.space_group_name_H-M   'P 1'
#
loop_
_entity.id
_entity.type
_entity.pdbx_description
1 polymer ?
#
loop_
_entity_poly.entity_id
_entity_poly.type
_entity_poly.pdbx_seq_one_letter_code
_entity_poly.pdbx_strand_id
1 'polypeptide(L)'
;MKNLLIISTAIILTAGAVFAVTIYVPGDYPTIQAGINAAINGDTVLVADGIYTGTGNKNISFGGREIVVISESGPENCIINCENDGRGFYFNNNETSASILSGFKIINGSADQGGGIRCGYTPSSPTIINCIIFRCSTTSDWGYGGGIYCEDSNPTIINCTITDNSASSPGNWAYGGGIYCEDADPTISGCTISGNIAAGSWAHGAGIYCDDSNPTIDHCAIYDNSGSGTWSYGAGICCRYSSNPTIVNCTINGNSVSGTWQHGGGIHCSDSNPTIVNTIVEGNEAGGGIYFDSALNTSVSYGDFYNNSGGNFTGSLPAGLGSITGVNANGDPCDRFFNILLDPLFVNPVNNDFHLQANSPCIDAGDPTSPPDPDFTVADIGAFYYDQGIVPLITVILTPQNPPIQIPAGGGSFLYDITIENNDVMNVTFDGWTMAVLPNSSVYGPLILRSGLSLAPGGSIIREDMEQFVPGNAPAGAYYYLGYIGVYPDNIVDSDSIYFEKLPGYDADNHDYGWSLFGWDGENAPVVSTPMVYAVLSAYPNPFNPTTAIIYQLQAASYV
;
A
#
# COMPACT_ATOMS: atom_id res chain seq x y z
N MET A 1 71.34 -0.31 17.58
CA MET A 1 70.03 -0.99 17.52
C MET A 1 69.18 -0.42 18.65
N LYS A 2 68.30 0.54 18.35
CA LYS A 2 67.33 1.11 19.30
C LYS A 2 66.01 0.37 19.05
N ASN A 3 65.55 -0.43 20.00
CA ASN A 3 64.25 -1.08 19.91
C ASN A 3 63.18 -0.09 20.35
N LEU A 4 62.37 0.35 19.39
CA LEU A 4 61.21 1.19 19.59
C LEU A 4 60.04 0.29 20.01
N LEU A 5 59.60 0.41 21.26
CA LEU A 5 58.43 -0.29 21.77
C LEU A 5 57.18 0.51 21.32
N ILE A 6 56.47 0.03 20.30
CA ILE A 6 55.18 0.58 19.89
C ILE A 6 54.11 -0.05 20.80
N ILE A 7 53.58 0.74 21.74
CA ILE A 7 52.41 0.38 22.53
C ILE A 7 51.19 0.70 21.66
N SER A 8 50.56 -0.33 21.08
CA SER A 8 49.28 -0.18 20.41
C SER A 8 48.17 -0.16 21.46
N THR A 9 47.60 1.01 21.72
CA THR A 9 46.37 1.15 22.51
C THR A 9 45.22 0.57 21.68
N ALA A 10 44.74 -0.62 22.04
CA ALA A 10 43.50 -1.16 21.48
C ALA A 10 42.33 -0.32 22.02
N ILE A 11 41.71 0.47 21.14
CA ILE A 11 40.43 1.10 21.40
C ILE A 11 39.40 -0.03 21.37
N ILE A 12 38.93 -0.44 22.54
CA ILE A 12 37.76 -1.32 22.66
C ILE A 12 36.55 -0.43 22.36
N LEU A 13 36.10 -0.43 21.10
CA LEU A 13 34.75 -0.02 20.77
C LEU A 13 33.81 -1.09 21.31
N THR A 14 33.25 -0.86 22.50
CA THR A 14 32.02 -1.53 22.89
C THR A 14 30.91 -0.98 22.02
N ALA A 15 30.55 -1.70 20.96
CA ALA A 15 29.26 -1.51 20.31
C ALA A 15 28.19 -1.93 21.32
N GLY A 16 27.70 -0.98 22.11
CA GLY A 16 26.46 -1.18 22.84
C GLY A 16 25.36 -1.37 21.80
N ALA A 17 24.59 -2.44 21.91
CA ALA A 17 23.35 -2.56 21.15
C ALA A 17 22.50 -1.32 21.49
N VAL A 18 22.28 -0.46 20.51
CA VAL A 18 21.37 0.67 20.64
C VAL A 18 19.98 0.09 20.47
N PHE A 19 19.27 -0.11 21.57
CA PHE A 19 17.85 -0.43 21.51
C PHE A 19 17.10 0.82 21.05
N ALA A 20 16.17 0.66 20.11
CA ALA A 20 15.21 1.68 19.75
C ALA A 20 14.49 2.16 21.01
N VAL A 21 14.56 3.45 21.31
CA VAL A 21 13.86 4.07 22.46
C VAL A 21 12.60 4.76 21.97
N THR A 22 11.54 4.71 22.79
CA THR A 22 10.34 5.53 22.61
C THR A 22 10.50 6.83 23.39
N ILE A 23 10.43 7.96 22.68
CA ILE A 23 10.43 9.31 23.22
C ILE A 23 8.99 9.83 23.19
N TYR A 24 8.46 10.21 24.34
CA TYR A 24 7.07 10.67 24.47
C TYR A 24 6.97 12.19 24.32
N VAL A 25 6.12 12.68 23.43
CA VAL A 25 5.84 14.11 23.26
C VAL A 25 4.37 14.36 23.59
N PRO A 26 4.04 15.25 24.55
CA PRO A 26 4.91 16.25 25.18
C PRO A 26 5.59 15.78 26.48
N GLY A 27 5.50 14.49 26.85
CA GLY A 27 5.91 13.99 28.15
C GLY A 27 7.39 14.19 28.50
N ASP A 28 8.28 13.77 27.60
CA ASP A 28 9.73 13.89 27.74
C ASP A 28 10.24 15.23 27.18
N TYR A 29 9.65 15.68 26.07
CA TYR A 29 10.01 16.92 25.39
C TYR A 29 8.77 17.75 25.04
N PRO A 30 8.81 19.09 25.19
CA PRO A 30 7.62 19.93 25.06
C PRO A 30 7.12 20.10 23.61
N THR A 31 7.94 19.76 22.61
CA THR A 31 7.60 19.92 21.18
C THR A 31 8.05 18.72 20.38
N ILE A 32 7.41 18.51 19.22
CA ILE A 32 7.72 17.39 18.32
C ILE A 32 9.17 17.50 17.83
N GLN A 33 9.60 18.70 17.40
CA GLN A 33 10.97 18.92 16.97
C GLN A 33 11.99 18.67 18.10
N ALA A 34 11.66 18.98 19.35
CA ALA A 34 12.56 18.69 20.47
C ALA A 34 12.70 17.18 20.72
N GLY A 35 11.61 16.41 20.57
CA GLY A 35 11.65 14.95 20.60
C GLY A 35 12.50 14.37 19.47
N ILE A 36 12.31 14.84 18.23
CA ILE A 36 13.12 14.44 17.08
C ILE A 36 14.62 14.78 17.28
N ASN A 37 14.92 15.95 17.83
CA ASN A 37 16.29 16.36 18.06
C ASN A 37 17.01 15.46 19.07
N ALA A 38 16.28 14.90 20.03
CA ALA A 38 16.78 13.97 21.02
C ALA A 38 16.91 12.53 20.49
N ALA A 39 16.12 12.19 19.47
CA ALA A 39 16.11 10.88 18.84
C ALA A 39 17.40 10.60 18.05
N ILE A 40 17.77 9.32 18.01
CA ILE A 40 18.77 8.75 17.11
C ILE A 40 18.12 7.72 16.18
N ASN A 41 18.80 7.33 15.09
CA ASN A 41 18.25 6.37 14.13
C ASN A 41 17.77 5.09 14.82
N GLY A 42 16.58 4.63 14.44
CA GLY A 42 15.87 3.50 15.05
C GLY A 42 14.87 3.90 16.14
N ASP A 43 14.96 5.09 16.72
CA ASP A 43 14.03 5.53 17.77
C ASP A 43 12.61 5.82 17.24
N THR A 44 11.66 5.84 18.17
CA THR A 44 10.28 6.29 17.93
C THR A 44 9.98 7.54 18.74
N VAL A 45 9.53 8.61 18.08
CA VAL A 45 8.91 9.77 18.71
C VAL A 45 7.39 9.56 18.70
N LEU A 46 6.85 9.14 19.85
CA LEU A 46 5.43 8.91 20.06
C LEU A 46 4.76 10.20 20.53
N VAL A 47 3.82 10.73 19.74
CA VAL A 47 3.15 12.00 20.00
C VAL A 47 1.74 11.75 20.51
N ALA A 48 1.46 12.21 21.72
CA ALA A 48 0.14 12.09 22.36
C ALA A 48 -0.92 12.91 21.62
N ASP A 49 -2.18 12.62 21.91
CA ASP A 49 -3.30 13.36 21.31
C ASP A 49 -3.30 14.84 21.73
N GLY A 50 -3.60 15.72 20.78
CA GLY A 50 -3.59 17.15 21.01
C GLY A 50 -3.50 18.00 19.74
N ILE A 51 -3.58 19.31 19.95
CA ILE A 51 -3.34 20.32 18.89
C ILE A 51 -1.98 20.97 19.16
N TYR A 52 -1.05 20.74 18.25
CA TYR A 52 0.32 21.22 18.31
C TYR A 52 0.46 22.46 17.42
N THR A 53 0.85 23.59 18.03
CA THR A 53 1.03 24.90 17.36
C THR A 53 2.37 25.53 17.73
N GLY A 54 2.72 26.61 17.04
CA GLY A 54 3.90 27.42 17.33
C GLY A 54 5.25 26.75 17.03
N THR A 55 6.31 27.44 17.43
CA THR A 55 7.70 27.04 17.14
C THR A 55 8.03 25.64 17.68
N GLY A 56 8.62 24.80 16.83
CA GLY A 56 8.99 23.42 17.15
C GLY A 56 7.88 22.40 16.91
N ASN A 57 6.68 22.85 16.53
CA ASN A 57 5.56 22.00 16.15
C ASN A 57 5.07 22.26 14.71
N LYS A 58 5.82 23.07 13.96
CA LYS A 58 5.64 23.32 12.53
C LYS A 58 7.02 23.52 11.90
N ASN A 59 7.11 23.36 10.58
CA ASN A 59 8.34 23.20 9.82
C ASN A 59 9.23 22.10 10.42
N ILE A 60 8.60 21.01 10.84
CA ILE A 60 9.25 19.92 11.55
C ILE A 60 10.16 19.18 10.57
N SER A 61 11.43 19.01 10.93
CA SER A 61 12.42 18.31 10.11
C SER A 61 12.99 17.14 10.89
N PHE A 62 13.13 16.00 10.20
CA PHE A 62 13.76 14.80 10.76
C PHE A 62 15.28 14.96 10.87
N GLY A 63 15.86 15.86 10.09
CA GLY A 63 17.30 16.12 10.07
C GLY A 63 18.10 14.93 9.57
N GLY A 64 17.56 14.19 8.60
CA GLY A 64 18.22 13.04 7.97
C GLY A 64 18.19 11.78 8.83
N ARG A 65 17.37 11.76 9.89
CA ARG A 65 17.26 10.62 10.81
C ARG A 65 16.26 9.59 10.31
N GLU A 66 16.64 8.33 10.44
CA GLU A 66 15.80 7.16 10.17
C GLU A 66 15.05 6.79 11.45
N ILE A 67 14.02 7.56 11.78
CA ILE A 67 13.18 7.41 12.98
C ILE A 67 11.71 7.29 12.60
N VAL A 68 10.91 6.76 13.52
CA VAL A 68 9.45 6.79 13.42
C VAL A 68 8.92 7.97 14.22
N VAL A 69 8.18 8.87 13.59
CA VAL A 69 7.38 9.89 14.27
C VAL A 69 5.93 9.49 14.07
N ILE A 70 5.23 9.15 15.15
CA ILE A 70 3.90 8.54 15.10
C ILE A 70 2.96 9.13 16.16
N SER A 71 1.70 9.35 15.78
CA SER A 71 0.63 9.71 16.73
C SER A 71 0.19 8.51 17.59
N GLU A 72 -0.24 8.74 18.81
CA GLU A 72 -0.79 7.69 19.69
C GLU A 72 -2.13 7.13 19.18
N SER A 73 -3.08 7.99 18.80
CA SER A 73 -4.45 7.58 18.44
C SER A 73 -4.90 7.96 17.02
N GLY A 74 -3.94 8.16 16.10
CA GLY A 74 -4.20 8.48 14.69
C GLY A 74 -4.51 9.96 14.40
N PRO A 75 -4.75 10.29 13.11
CA PRO A 75 -4.71 11.67 12.63
C PRO A 75 -5.85 12.54 13.15
N GLU A 76 -7.02 11.98 13.45
CA GLU A 76 -8.13 12.77 13.98
C GLU A 76 -7.89 13.29 15.41
N ASN A 77 -6.94 12.71 16.15
CA ASN A 77 -6.65 13.09 17.54
C ASN A 77 -5.33 13.85 17.70
N CYS A 78 -4.39 13.71 16.77
CA CYS A 78 -3.10 14.40 16.80
C CYS A 78 -2.96 15.39 15.62
N ILE A 79 -3.20 16.66 15.92
CA ILE A 79 -3.31 17.74 14.93
C ILE A 79 -2.09 18.66 14.98
N ILE A 80 -1.40 18.80 13.86
CA ILE A 80 -0.38 19.82 13.65
C ILE A 80 -1.04 21.01 12.94
N ASN A 81 -1.24 22.10 13.65
CA ASN A 81 -1.82 23.32 13.09
C ASN A 81 -0.72 24.34 12.82
N CYS A 82 -0.46 24.60 11.53
CA CYS A 82 0.60 25.50 11.09
C CYS A 82 0.23 26.98 11.18
N GLU A 83 -1.01 27.31 11.55
CA GLU A 83 -1.48 28.68 11.80
C GLU A 83 -1.42 29.59 10.56
N ASN A 84 -1.55 29.03 9.37
CA ASN A 84 -1.37 29.70 8.08
C ASN A 84 0.04 30.29 7.90
N ASP A 85 1.05 29.67 8.51
CA ASP A 85 2.44 30.14 8.44
C ASP A 85 3.43 28.96 8.51
N GLY A 86 4.12 28.70 7.40
CA GLY A 86 5.01 27.56 7.24
C GLY A 86 4.27 26.27 6.93
N ARG A 87 5.00 25.15 6.88
CA ARG A 87 4.47 23.82 6.58
C ARG A 87 4.44 22.93 7.82
N GLY A 88 3.80 21.77 7.74
CA GLY A 88 3.82 20.78 8.81
C GLY A 88 5.21 20.13 8.93
N PHE A 89 5.63 19.45 7.86
CA PHE A 89 6.91 18.76 7.79
C PHE A 89 7.76 19.19 6.59
N TYR A 90 9.08 19.13 6.79
CA TYR A 90 10.07 19.40 5.74
C TYR A 90 11.17 18.34 5.79
N PHE A 91 11.19 17.49 4.76
CA PHE A 91 12.21 16.47 4.52
C PHE A 91 13.20 17.03 3.51
N ASN A 92 14.43 17.26 3.96
CA ASN A 92 15.42 18.04 3.23
C ASN A 92 16.87 17.72 3.61
N ASN A 93 17.13 16.56 4.21
CA ASN A 93 18.45 16.17 4.70
C ASN A 93 18.78 14.71 4.35
N ASN A 94 18.36 14.24 3.17
CA ASN A 94 18.56 12.87 2.71
C ASN A 94 17.82 11.82 3.56
N GLU A 95 16.61 12.15 4.01
CA GLU A 95 15.73 11.16 4.65
C GLU A 95 15.45 9.98 3.71
N THR A 96 15.45 8.77 4.24
CA THR A 96 15.18 7.52 3.49
C THR A 96 13.77 7.04 3.81
N SER A 97 13.33 5.93 3.21
CA SER A 97 12.03 5.32 3.52
C SER A 97 11.93 4.84 4.99
N ALA A 98 13.05 4.74 5.71
CA ALA A 98 13.09 4.47 7.14
C ALA A 98 12.77 5.71 8.02
N SER A 99 12.71 6.91 7.43
CA SER A 99 12.13 8.10 8.06
C SER A 99 10.61 8.06 7.91
N ILE A 100 9.91 7.58 8.94
CA ILE A 100 8.48 7.30 8.90
C ILE A 100 7.70 8.40 9.63
N LEU A 101 6.77 9.03 8.92
CA LEU A 101 5.75 9.92 9.48
C LEU A 101 4.40 9.22 9.46
N SER A 102 3.78 9.01 10.63
CA SER A 102 2.54 8.25 10.71
C SER A 102 1.46 8.89 11.58
N GLY A 103 0.23 8.96 11.06
CA GLY A 103 -0.95 9.21 11.90
C GLY A 103 -1.19 10.67 12.28
N PHE A 104 -0.70 11.65 11.51
CA PHE A 104 -0.91 13.08 11.85
C PHE A 104 -1.94 13.75 10.93
N LYS A 105 -2.72 14.68 11.50
CA LYS A 105 -3.51 15.64 10.72
C LYS A 105 -2.78 16.98 10.66
N ILE A 106 -2.31 17.36 9.47
CA ILE A 106 -1.60 18.60 9.20
C ILE A 106 -2.60 19.59 8.61
N ILE A 107 -2.80 20.72 9.28
CA ILE A 107 -3.77 21.74 8.87
C ILE A 107 -3.19 23.13 8.74
N ASN A 108 -3.81 23.92 7.87
CA ASN A 108 -3.52 25.34 7.68
C ASN A 108 -2.04 25.60 7.40
N GLY A 109 -1.38 24.69 6.68
CA GLY A 109 -0.04 24.90 6.15
C GLY A 109 -0.06 26.00 5.11
N SER A 110 0.90 26.91 5.13
CA SER A 110 1.00 28.03 4.20
C SER A 110 2.46 28.36 3.94
N ALA A 111 3.00 27.82 2.85
CA ALA A 111 4.42 27.91 2.52
C ALA A 111 4.63 28.24 1.03
N ASP A 112 5.86 28.53 0.63
CA ASP A 112 6.22 28.83 -0.76
C ASP A 112 5.88 27.67 -1.73
N GLN A 113 6.20 26.44 -1.32
CA GLN A 113 5.90 25.17 -1.98
C GLN A 113 5.67 24.11 -0.90
N GLY A 114 4.83 23.11 -1.18
CA GLY A 114 4.54 22.05 -0.22
C GLY A 114 3.90 22.59 1.05
N GLY A 115 2.70 23.17 0.91
CA GLY A 115 2.03 23.89 2.00
C GLY A 115 1.89 23.04 3.25
N GLY A 116 1.57 21.75 3.11
CA GLY A 116 1.52 20.78 4.20
C GLY A 116 2.86 20.07 4.42
N ILE A 117 3.38 19.45 3.38
CA ILE A 117 4.64 18.69 3.42
C ILE A 117 5.49 19.05 2.19
N ARG A 118 6.80 19.19 2.41
CA ARG A 118 7.78 19.26 1.32
C ARG A 118 8.83 18.15 1.48
N CYS A 119 9.08 17.43 0.39
CA CYS A 119 10.19 16.50 0.22
C CYS A 119 11.08 17.04 -0.90
N GLY A 120 12.28 17.52 -0.59
CA GLY A 120 13.16 18.09 -1.61
C GLY A 120 14.27 18.96 -1.03
N TYR A 121 14.88 19.81 -1.87
CA TYR A 121 16.16 20.52 -1.64
C TYR A 121 17.40 19.61 -1.58
N THR A 122 17.30 18.47 -0.90
CA THR A 122 18.17 17.32 -1.12
C THR A 122 17.29 16.07 -1.29
N PRO A 123 17.69 15.09 -2.11
CA PRO A 123 16.87 13.91 -2.38
C PRO A 123 16.43 13.23 -1.09
N SER A 124 15.14 13.29 -0.76
CA SER A 124 14.60 12.84 0.52
C SER A 124 13.32 12.04 0.29
N SER A 125 13.37 10.73 0.56
CA SER A 125 12.32 9.76 0.18
C SER A 125 11.67 9.12 1.43
N PRO A 126 11.01 9.90 2.31
CA PRO A 126 10.39 9.40 3.53
C PRO A 126 9.18 8.50 3.26
N THR A 127 8.75 7.76 4.28
CA THR A 127 7.45 7.08 4.30
C THR A 127 6.43 7.94 5.05
N ILE A 128 5.32 8.28 4.40
CA ILE A 128 4.21 9.08 4.94
C ILE A 128 2.97 8.19 4.92
N ILE A 129 2.44 7.85 6.10
CA ILE A 129 1.37 6.84 6.21
C ILE A 129 0.26 7.26 7.16
N ASN A 130 -1.01 6.99 6.80
CA ASN A 130 -2.18 7.28 7.65
C ASN A 130 -2.27 8.75 8.08
N CYS A 131 -1.82 9.68 7.23
CA CYS A 131 -1.84 11.11 7.51
C CYS A 131 -3.01 11.81 6.82
N ILE A 132 -3.49 12.89 7.42
CA ILE A 132 -4.48 13.79 6.82
C ILE A 132 -3.80 15.12 6.54
N ILE A 133 -3.68 15.50 5.26
CA ILE A 133 -3.15 16.80 4.83
C ILE A 133 -4.33 17.63 4.36
N PHE A 134 -4.69 18.64 5.15
CA PHE A 134 -5.97 19.33 5.01
C PHE A 134 -5.82 20.85 5.02
N ARG A 135 -6.43 21.53 4.04
CA ARG A 135 -6.45 23.01 3.97
C ARG A 135 -5.06 23.63 4.04
N CYS A 136 -4.08 23.00 3.40
CA CYS A 136 -2.77 23.57 3.20
C CYS A 136 -2.72 24.33 1.87
N SER A 137 -1.88 25.36 1.78
CA SER A 137 -1.81 26.22 0.62
C SER A 137 -0.41 26.74 0.31
N THR A 138 -0.23 27.19 -0.93
CA THR A 138 0.99 27.89 -1.36
C THR A 138 0.87 29.41 -1.20
N THR A 139 1.97 30.10 -0.92
CA THR A 139 2.04 31.58 -0.78
C THR A 139 2.90 32.28 -1.82
N SER A 140 3.63 31.52 -2.66
CA SER A 140 4.56 32.11 -3.62
C SER A 140 3.88 32.50 -4.94
N ASP A 141 4.60 33.24 -5.79
CA ASP A 141 4.20 33.52 -7.17
C ASP A 141 4.14 32.24 -8.04
N TRP A 142 4.59 31.10 -7.52
CA TRP A 142 4.60 29.78 -8.16
C TRP A 142 3.89 28.77 -7.26
N GLY A 143 2.60 28.54 -7.50
CA GLY A 143 1.81 27.68 -6.61
C GLY A 143 2.08 26.21 -6.91
N TYR A 144 3.06 25.57 -6.27
CA TYR A 144 3.35 24.14 -6.45
C TYR A 144 3.14 23.33 -5.16
N GLY A 145 2.34 22.27 -5.25
CA GLY A 145 2.13 21.33 -4.15
C GLY A 145 1.43 21.97 -2.96
N GLY A 146 0.14 22.30 -3.08
CA GLY A 146 -0.63 22.88 -1.97
C GLY A 146 -0.62 21.99 -0.72
N GLY A 147 -0.82 20.69 -0.92
CA GLY A 147 -0.67 19.66 0.11
C GLY A 147 0.78 19.19 0.23
N ILE A 148 1.27 18.50 -0.79
CA ILE A 148 2.57 17.83 -0.81
C ILE A 148 3.35 18.27 -2.07
N TYR A 149 4.61 18.62 -1.90
CA TYR A 149 5.56 18.91 -2.98
C TYR A 149 6.75 17.95 -2.91
N CYS A 150 7.03 17.27 -4.01
CA CYS A 150 8.13 16.32 -4.19
C CYS A 150 9.06 16.81 -5.30
N GLU A 151 10.33 17.04 -4.96
CA GLU A 151 11.38 17.54 -5.86
C GLU A 151 12.62 16.64 -5.69
N ASP A 152 13.06 15.98 -6.77
CA ASP A 152 14.18 15.02 -6.76
C ASP A 152 14.04 13.94 -5.65
N SER A 153 12.80 13.60 -5.28
CA SER A 153 12.47 12.91 -4.04
C SER A 153 11.32 11.93 -4.25
N ASN A 154 11.48 10.69 -3.80
CA ASN A 154 10.55 9.59 -4.09
C ASN A 154 9.86 9.09 -2.80
N PRO A 155 9.07 9.93 -2.10
CA PRO A 155 8.39 9.48 -0.89
C PRO A 155 7.41 8.35 -1.18
N THR A 156 7.19 7.51 -0.17
CA THR A 156 6.12 6.51 -0.16
C THR A 156 4.94 7.07 0.63
N ILE A 157 3.81 7.28 -0.02
CA ILE A 157 2.60 7.91 0.53
C ILE A 157 1.49 6.87 0.55
N ILE A 158 1.09 6.42 1.74
CA ILE A 158 0.18 5.29 1.91
C ILE A 158 -1.01 5.70 2.79
N ASN A 159 -2.23 5.34 2.39
CA ASN A 159 -3.44 5.51 3.20
C ASN A 159 -3.62 6.94 3.73
N CYS A 160 -3.23 7.93 2.94
CA CYS A 160 -3.32 9.33 3.31
C CYS A 160 -4.59 9.97 2.73
N THR A 161 -5.14 10.93 3.46
CA THR A 161 -6.20 11.80 2.96
C THR A 161 -5.61 13.17 2.67
N ILE A 162 -5.54 13.55 1.40
CA ILE A 162 -4.98 14.82 0.92
C ILE A 162 -6.14 15.62 0.35
N THR A 163 -6.74 16.48 1.19
CA THR A 163 -8.01 17.12 0.84
C THR A 163 -8.05 18.62 1.11
N ASP A 164 -8.81 19.34 0.28
CA ASP A 164 -9.02 20.80 0.37
C ASP A 164 -7.72 21.61 0.37
N ASN A 165 -6.65 21.09 -0.26
CA ASN A 165 -5.39 21.82 -0.38
C ASN A 165 -5.38 22.69 -1.64
N SER A 166 -4.64 23.79 -1.62
CA SER A 166 -4.69 24.79 -2.69
C SER A 166 -3.30 25.24 -3.15
N ALA A 167 -3.02 24.98 -4.42
CA ALA A 167 -2.01 25.70 -5.18
C ALA A 167 -2.68 26.92 -5.82
N SER A 168 -2.37 28.12 -5.35
CA SER A 168 -2.99 29.35 -5.87
C SER A 168 -1.93 30.40 -6.19
N SER A 169 -1.84 30.78 -7.47
CA SER A 169 -1.00 31.87 -7.93
C SER A 169 -1.70 32.67 -9.04
N PRO A 170 -2.47 33.73 -8.68
CA PRO A 170 -3.20 34.54 -9.64
C PRO A 170 -2.26 35.15 -10.70
N GLY A 171 -2.53 34.87 -11.97
CA GLY A 171 -1.74 35.40 -13.08
C GLY A 171 -0.57 34.52 -13.53
N ASN A 172 -0.16 33.54 -12.73
CA ASN A 172 0.99 32.68 -12.99
C ASN A 172 0.60 31.18 -12.98
N TRP A 173 1.56 30.31 -12.67
CA TRP A 173 1.42 28.86 -12.66
C TRP A 173 0.98 28.35 -11.29
N ALA A 174 0.00 27.46 -11.29
CA ALA A 174 -0.56 26.80 -10.12
C ALA A 174 -0.75 25.31 -10.43
N TYR A 175 0.08 24.45 -9.85
CA TYR A 175 0.17 23.03 -10.16
C TYR A 175 0.13 22.18 -8.90
N GLY A 176 -0.53 21.03 -8.96
CA GLY A 176 -0.53 20.08 -7.84
C GLY A 176 -1.19 20.68 -6.59
N GLY A 177 -2.49 20.97 -6.64
CA GLY A 177 -3.21 21.45 -5.45
C GLY A 177 -3.07 20.46 -4.29
N GLY A 178 -3.22 19.17 -4.57
CA GLY A 178 -2.94 18.07 -3.67
C GLY A 178 -1.45 17.73 -3.66
N ILE A 179 -0.97 17.10 -4.73
CA ILE A 179 0.40 16.59 -4.87
C ILE A 179 1.05 17.14 -6.13
N TYR A 180 2.30 17.59 -6.02
CA TYR A 180 3.13 17.97 -7.14
C TYR A 180 4.43 17.16 -7.14
N CYS A 181 4.74 16.53 -8.28
CA CYS A 181 5.97 15.76 -8.51
C CYS A 181 6.79 16.45 -9.61
N GLU A 182 8.05 16.77 -9.30
CA GLU A 182 9.04 17.30 -10.24
C GLU A 182 10.34 16.50 -10.09
N ASP A 183 10.75 15.86 -11.19
CA ASP A 183 11.86 14.91 -11.21
C ASP A 183 11.74 13.86 -10.09
N ALA A 184 10.50 13.41 -9.82
CA ALA A 184 10.13 12.64 -8.64
C ALA A 184 9.16 11.49 -8.97
N ASP A 185 9.49 10.29 -8.50
CA ASP A 185 8.74 9.06 -8.72
C ASP A 185 8.14 8.52 -7.40
N PRO A 186 7.25 9.26 -6.69
CA PRO A 186 6.66 8.76 -5.46
C PRO A 186 5.76 7.54 -5.72
N THR A 187 5.64 6.69 -4.69
CA THR A 187 4.60 5.67 -4.63
C THR A 187 3.43 6.23 -3.83
N ILE A 188 2.23 6.23 -4.41
CA ILE A 188 1.00 6.78 -3.84
C ILE A 188 -0.03 5.64 -3.83
N SER A 189 -0.33 5.10 -2.67
CA SER A 189 -1.19 3.92 -2.54
C SER A 189 -2.29 4.08 -1.50
N GLY A 190 -3.50 3.61 -1.78
CA GLY A 190 -4.61 3.63 -0.81
C GLY A 190 -5.07 5.04 -0.41
N CYS A 191 -4.71 6.06 -1.20
CA CYS A 191 -4.91 7.45 -0.81
C CYS A 191 -6.25 8.01 -1.31
N THR A 192 -6.81 8.92 -0.52
CA THR A 192 -7.91 9.79 -0.95
C THR A 192 -7.36 11.17 -1.29
N ILE A 193 -7.53 11.62 -2.52
CA ILE A 193 -7.05 12.92 -3.01
C ILE A 193 -8.26 13.70 -3.53
N SER A 194 -8.77 14.60 -2.70
CA SER A 194 -10.09 15.20 -2.96
C SER A 194 -10.21 16.69 -2.73
N GLY A 195 -11.10 17.37 -3.46
CA GLY A 195 -11.40 18.78 -3.22
C GLY A 195 -10.19 19.72 -3.34
N ASN A 196 -9.07 19.26 -3.92
CA ASN A 196 -7.87 20.07 -4.03
C ASN A 196 -8.00 21.03 -5.21
N ILE A 197 -7.41 22.22 -5.07
CA ILE A 197 -7.60 23.32 -6.00
C ILE A 197 -6.26 23.74 -6.60
N ALA A 198 -6.20 23.84 -7.93
CA ALA A 198 -5.18 24.59 -8.65
C ALA A 198 -5.79 25.85 -9.24
N ALA A 199 -5.36 27.04 -8.81
CA ALA A 199 -5.91 28.32 -9.23
C ALA A 199 -4.82 29.28 -9.73
N GLY A 200 -4.69 29.42 -11.04
CA GLY A 200 -3.68 30.28 -11.69
C GLY A 200 -4.02 30.56 -13.15
N SER A 201 -3.18 31.29 -13.88
CA SER A 201 -3.32 31.39 -15.34
C SER A 201 -3.13 30.01 -16.01
N TRP A 202 -2.21 29.22 -15.46
CA TRP A 202 -1.99 27.81 -15.79
C TRP A 202 -2.32 26.99 -14.55
N ALA A 203 -3.41 26.23 -14.60
CA ALA A 203 -3.95 25.46 -13.48
C ALA A 203 -3.97 23.96 -13.84
N HIS A 204 -2.96 23.20 -13.43
CA HIS A 204 -2.80 21.81 -13.89
C HIS A 204 -2.69 20.84 -12.72
N GLY A 205 -3.26 19.64 -12.87
CA GLY A 205 -3.07 18.57 -11.89
C GLY A 205 -3.57 18.97 -10.51
N ALA A 206 -4.83 19.43 -10.39
CA ALA A 206 -5.33 19.93 -9.10
C ALA A 206 -5.24 18.86 -8.00
N GLY A 207 -5.53 17.61 -8.33
CA GLY A 207 -5.22 16.44 -7.50
C GLY A 207 -3.72 16.13 -7.54
N ILE A 208 -3.22 15.66 -8.68
CA ILE A 208 -1.82 15.25 -8.88
C ILE A 208 -1.26 15.88 -10.17
N TYR A 209 -0.09 16.52 -10.07
CA TYR A 209 0.68 16.98 -11.22
C TYR A 209 2.02 16.26 -11.31
N CYS A 210 2.37 15.77 -12.51
CA CYS A 210 3.64 15.11 -12.81
C CYS A 210 4.43 15.93 -13.85
N ASP A 211 5.66 16.31 -13.48
CA ASP A 211 6.65 17.00 -14.31
C ASP A 211 7.92 16.15 -14.41
N ASP A 212 8.22 15.62 -15.61
CA ASP A 212 9.30 14.64 -15.85
C ASP A 212 9.35 13.52 -14.79
N SER A 213 8.16 13.03 -14.43
CA SER A 213 7.93 12.19 -13.24
C SER A 213 7.06 10.97 -13.57
N ASN A 214 7.38 9.83 -12.98
CA ASN A 214 6.73 8.54 -13.22
C ASN A 214 6.21 7.92 -11.90
N PRO A 215 5.35 8.61 -11.12
CA PRO A 215 4.81 8.04 -9.90
C PRO A 215 4.02 6.76 -10.16
N THR A 216 3.99 5.90 -9.15
CA THR A 216 3.04 4.77 -9.09
C THR A 216 1.85 5.20 -8.25
N ILE A 217 0.64 5.14 -8.83
CA ILE A 217 -0.62 5.55 -8.23
C ILE A 217 -1.54 4.33 -8.22
N ASP A 218 -1.83 3.81 -7.03
CA ASP A 218 -2.46 2.51 -6.85
C ASP A 218 -3.57 2.56 -5.78
N HIS A 219 -4.72 1.92 -6.00
CA HIS A 219 -5.82 1.88 -5.01
C HIS A 219 -6.24 3.28 -4.50
N CYS A 220 -6.19 4.30 -5.38
CA CYS A 220 -6.47 5.69 -5.00
C CYS A 220 -7.85 6.16 -5.45
N ALA A 221 -8.54 6.89 -4.57
CA ALA A 221 -9.75 7.64 -4.89
C ALA A 221 -9.39 9.11 -5.13
N ILE A 222 -9.54 9.59 -6.36
CA ILE A 222 -9.15 10.93 -6.80
C ILE A 222 -10.39 11.66 -7.31
N TYR A 223 -10.98 12.54 -6.50
CA TYR A 223 -12.28 13.10 -6.84
C TYR A 223 -12.48 14.56 -6.44
N ASP A 224 -13.40 15.24 -7.12
CA ASP A 224 -13.76 16.65 -6.86
C ASP A 224 -12.57 17.63 -6.85
N ASN A 225 -11.44 17.27 -7.47
CA ASN A 225 -10.32 18.19 -7.62
C ASN A 225 -10.64 19.20 -8.72
N SER A 226 -10.23 20.45 -8.53
CA SER A 226 -10.62 21.55 -9.41
C SER A 226 -9.47 22.41 -9.89
N GLY A 227 -9.32 22.51 -11.21
CA GLY A 227 -8.40 23.45 -11.86
C GLY A 227 -9.14 24.68 -12.39
N SER A 228 -8.74 25.89 -12.00
CA SER A 228 -9.35 27.14 -12.49
C SER A 228 -8.29 28.10 -13.04
N GLY A 229 -8.37 28.41 -14.33
CA GLY A 229 -7.33 29.18 -15.01
C GLY A 229 -7.61 29.47 -16.48
N THR A 230 -6.72 30.20 -17.15
CA THR A 230 -6.87 30.41 -18.61
C THR A 230 -6.59 29.11 -19.37
N TRP A 231 -5.58 28.37 -18.92
CA TRP A 231 -5.22 27.03 -19.35
C TRP A 231 -5.33 26.08 -18.17
N SER A 232 -6.31 25.18 -18.19
CA SER A 232 -6.62 24.29 -17.08
C SER A 232 -6.70 22.84 -17.55
N TYR A 233 -5.85 21.96 -17.02
CA TYR A 233 -5.68 20.60 -17.54
C TYR A 233 -5.55 19.56 -16.44
N GLY A 234 -6.16 18.39 -16.65
CA GLY A 234 -5.94 17.22 -15.80
C GLY A 234 -6.30 17.49 -14.35
N ALA A 235 -7.53 17.92 -14.04
CA ALA A 235 -7.85 18.30 -12.65
C ALA A 235 -7.66 17.13 -11.67
N GLY A 236 -7.98 15.90 -12.08
CA GLY A 236 -7.58 14.71 -11.34
C GLY A 236 -6.06 14.51 -11.40
N ILE A 237 -5.55 14.16 -12.59
CA ILE A 237 -4.14 13.89 -12.85
C ILE A 237 -3.68 14.61 -14.13
N CYS A 238 -2.55 15.30 -14.08
CA CYS A 238 -1.91 15.86 -15.26
C CYS A 238 -0.48 15.33 -15.40
N CYS A 239 -0.17 14.74 -16.55
CA CYS A 239 1.14 14.19 -16.90
C CYS A 239 1.76 15.03 -18.02
N ARG A 240 2.96 15.57 -17.77
CA ARG A 240 3.66 16.43 -18.72
C ARG A 240 5.15 16.10 -18.84
N TYR A 241 5.72 16.50 -19.97
CA TYR A 241 7.17 16.45 -20.22
C TYR A 241 7.78 15.06 -20.02
N SER A 242 7.30 14.06 -20.76
CA SER A 242 7.75 12.67 -20.67
C SER A 242 7.39 11.94 -19.37
N SER A 243 6.40 12.43 -18.63
CA SER A 243 5.86 11.75 -17.44
C SER A 243 5.02 10.52 -17.84
N ASN A 244 5.43 9.32 -17.43
CA ASN A 244 4.73 8.06 -17.73
C ASN A 244 4.33 7.33 -16.44
N PRO A 245 3.46 7.92 -15.60
CA PRO A 245 3.05 7.25 -14.36
C PRO A 245 2.29 5.95 -14.63
N THR A 246 2.35 5.06 -13.64
CA THR A 246 1.53 3.85 -13.58
C THR A 246 0.33 4.12 -12.69
N ILE A 247 -0.87 4.06 -13.26
CA ILE A 247 -2.16 4.34 -12.61
C ILE A 247 -2.96 3.04 -12.64
N VAL A 248 -3.15 2.43 -11.47
CA VAL A 248 -3.77 1.11 -11.36
C VAL A 248 -4.79 1.08 -10.24
N ASN A 249 -5.88 0.32 -10.41
CA ASN A 249 -6.89 0.14 -9.36
C ASN A 249 -7.37 1.49 -8.79
N CYS A 250 -7.66 2.48 -9.64
CA CYS A 250 -8.01 3.83 -9.18
C CYS A 250 -9.46 4.18 -9.52
N THR A 251 -10.04 5.11 -8.75
CA THR A 251 -11.33 5.73 -9.09
C THR A 251 -11.13 7.24 -9.23
N ILE A 252 -11.31 7.76 -10.44
CA ILE A 252 -11.13 9.17 -10.80
C ILE A 252 -12.49 9.77 -11.17
N ASN A 253 -13.06 10.53 -10.23
CA ASN A 253 -14.47 10.93 -10.28
C ASN A 253 -14.69 12.43 -10.12
N GLY A 254 -15.60 13.04 -10.90
CA GLY A 254 -16.08 14.41 -10.61
C GLY A 254 -15.00 15.50 -10.66
N ASN A 255 -13.80 15.22 -11.18
CA ASN A 255 -12.74 16.22 -11.28
C ASN A 255 -13.09 17.21 -12.39
N SER A 256 -12.83 18.49 -12.13
CA SER A 256 -13.32 19.56 -12.99
C SER A 256 -12.22 20.55 -13.35
N VAL A 257 -12.17 20.95 -14.61
CA VAL A 257 -11.38 22.12 -15.03
C VAL A 257 -12.33 23.25 -15.42
N SER A 258 -11.88 24.49 -15.30
CA SER A 258 -12.60 25.68 -15.76
C SER A 258 -11.63 26.69 -16.35
N GLY A 259 -12.03 27.39 -17.41
CA GLY A 259 -11.11 28.27 -18.12
C GLY A 259 -11.45 28.63 -19.57
N THR A 260 -10.46 29.12 -20.31
CA THR A 260 -10.61 29.32 -21.77
C THR A 260 -10.23 28.04 -22.52
N TRP A 261 -9.16 27.39 -22.08
CA TRP A 261 -8.63 26.16 -22.65
C TRP A 261 -8.66 25.07 -21.57
N GLN A 262 -9.54 24.09 -21.76
CA GLN A 262 -9.92 23.11 -20.74
C GLN A 262 -9.88 21.70 -21.33
N HIS A 263 -9.01 20.84 -20.80
CA HIS A 263 -8.77 19.48 -21.32
C HIS A 263 -8.47 18.49 -20.19
N GLY A 264 -8.97 17.26 -20.33
CA GLY A 264 -8.82 16.18 -19.36
C GLY A 264 -9.34 16.56 -17.98
N GLY A 265 -10.66 16.58 -17.77
CA GLY A 265 -11.21 16.79 -16.42
C GLY A 265 -10.63 15.75 -15.44
N GLY A 266 -10.62 14.49 -15.86
CA GLY A 266 -9.98 13.38 -15.15
C GLY A 266 -8.47 13.39 -15.33
N ILE A 267 -8.00 12.92 -16.49
CA ILE A 267 -6.58 12.74 -16.81
C ILE A 267 -6.19 13.55 -18.05
N HIS A 268 -5.06 14.23 -17.99
CA HIS A 268 -4.46 14.89 -19.16
C HIS A 268 -3.04 14.37 -19.40
N CYS A 269 -2.78 13.85 -20.60
CA CYS A 269 -1.48 13.34 -21.01
C CYS A 269 -0.89 14.23 -22.10
N SER A 270 0.25 14.88 -21.84
CA SER A 270 0.93 15.76 -22.80
C SER A 270 2.40 15.39 -22.96
N ASP A 271 2.76 14.95 -24.17
CA ASP A 271 4.08 14.33 -24.47
C ASP A 271 4.44 13.24 -23.45
N SER A 272 3.43 12.46 -23.03
CA SER A 272 3.44 11.59 -21.86
C SER A 272 2.59 10.36 -22.17
N ASN A 273 3.03 9.17 -21.78
CA ASN A 273 2.38 7.89 -22.11
C ASN A 273 2.17 7.05 -20.85
N PRO A 274 1.25 7.45 -19.95
CA PRO A 274 0.98 6.68 -18.75
C PRO A 274 0.46 5.27 -19.05
N THR A 275 0.58 4.39 -18.06
CA THR A 275 -0.09 3.08 -18.06
C THR A 275 -1.29 3.17 -17.13
N ILE A 276 -2.50 2.92 -17.66
CA ILE A 276 -3.77 3.00 -16.93
C ILE A 276 -4.46 1.63 -17.00
N VAL A 277 -4.60 0.97 -15.86
CA VAL A 277 -5.20 -0.39 -15.76
C VAL A 277 -6.18 -0.45 -14.60
N ASN A 278 -7.25 -1.26 -14.69
CA ASN A 278 -8.22 -1.48 -13.60
C ASN A 278 -8.77 -0.18 -12.99
N THR A 279 -8.93 0.86 -13.80
CA THR A 279 -9.24 2.20 -13.30
C THR A 279 -10.60 2.65 -13.80
N ILE A 280 -11.42 3.18 -12.90
CA ILE A 280 -12.67 3.87 -13.24
C ILE A 280 -12.37 5.36 -13.46
N VAL A 281 -12.79 5.90 -14.60
CA VAL A 281 -12.80 7.33 -14.89
C VAL A 281 -14.22 7.75 -15.24
N GLU A 282 -14.92 8.36 -14.28
CA GLU A 282 -16.36 8.64 -14.39
C GLU A 282 -16.71 10.08 -14.04
N GLY A 283 -17.69 10.65 -14.74
CA GLY A 283 -18.32 11.92 -14.33
C GLY A 283 -17.38 13.14 -14.30
N ASN A 284 -16.19 13.06 -14.90
CA ASN A 284 -15.26 14.19 -14.90
C ASN A 284 -15.73 15.30 -15.84
N GLU A 285 -15.56 16.55 -15.40
CA GLU A 285 -16.17 17.70 -16.04
C GLU A 285 -15.19 18.54 -16.88
N ALA A 286 -15.73 19.08 -17.98
CA ALA A 286 -15.16 20.15 -18.78
C ALA A 286 -13.79 19.87 -19.42
N GLY A 287 -13.57 18.66 -19.95
CA GLY A 287 -12.34 18.37 -20.69
C GLY A 287 -12.20 16.93 -21.21
N GLY A 288 -13.21 16.10 -20.99
CA GLY A 288 -13.17 14.66 -21.22
C GLY A 288 -12.62 13.88 -20.04
N GLY A 289 -12.77 12.55 -20.09
CA GLY A 289 -12.23 11.63 -19.08
C GLY A 289 -10.70 11.58 -19.17
N ILE A 290 -10.18 11.19 -20.34
CA ILE A 290 -8.76 11.28 -20.71
C ILE A 290 -8.60 12.17 -21.94
N TYR A 291 -7.66 13.11 -21.87
CA TYR A 291 -7.20 13.89 -23.01
C TYR A 291 -5.78 13.49 -23.42
N PHE A 292 -5.61 13.15 -24.71
CA PHE A 292 -4.33 12.73 -25.29
C PHE A 292 -3.74 13.85 -26.17
N ASP A 293 -2.64 14.45 -25.71
CA ASP A 293 -1.85 15.45 -26.43
C ASP A 293 -0.46 14.89 -26.74
N SER A 294 -0.19 14.53 -28.00
CA SER A 294 1.05 13.83 -28.37
C SER A 294 1.34 12.55 -27.56
N ALA A 295 0.28 11.89 -27.06
CA ALA A 295 0.32 10.77 -26.11
C ALA A 295 -0.09 9.42 -26.75
N LEU A 296 0.37 9.15 -27.97
CA LEU A 296 -0.13 8.05 -28.82
C LEU A 296 0.18 6.64 -28.31
N ASN A 297 1.15 6.49 -27.40
CA ASN A 297 1.55 5.19 -26.85
C ASN A 297 1.02 4.96 -25.42
N THR A 298 0.11 5.81 -24.94
CA THR A 298 -0.57 5.60 -23.66
C THR A 298 -1.26 4.23 -23.64
N SER A 299 -1.01 3.43 -22.61
CA SER A 299 -1.63 2.12 -22.45
C SER A 299 -2.87 2.27 -21.57
N VAL A 300 -4.04 1.91 -22.10
CA VAL A 300 -5.32 1.97 -21.38
C VAL A 300 -6.06 0.66 -21.57
N SER A 301 -6.23 -0.12 -20.51
CA SER A 301 -6.82 -1.45 -20.56
C SER A 301 -7.56 -1.80 -19.27
N TYR A 302 -8.55 -2.70 -19.36
CA TYR A 302 -9.31 -3.17 -18.20
C TYR A 302 -9.89 -2.04 -17.32
N GLY A 303 -10.19 -0.87 -17.90
CA GLY A 303 -10.80 0.26 -17.19
C GLY A 303 -12.28 0.41 -17.48
N ASP A 304 -12.95 1.26 -16.71
CA ASP A 304 -14.31 1.70 -16.99
C ASP A 304 -14.34 3.22 -17.21
N PHE A 305 -14.96 3.65 -18.30
CA PHE A 305 -15.01 5.05 -18.67
C PHE A 305 -16.45 5.45 -18.96
N TYR A 306 -17.02 6.28 -18.09
CA TYR A 306 -18.45 6.56 -18.13
C TYR A 306 -18.77 8.03 -17.89
N ASN A 307 -19.76 8.54 -18.63
CA ASN A 307 -20.38 9.85 -18.40
C ASN A 307 -19.41 11.05 -18.23
N ASN A 308 -18.24 11.02 -18.85
CA ASN A 308 -17.30 12.15 -18.78
C ASN A 308 -17.74 13.26 -19.74
N SER A 309 -17.83 14.49 -19.24
CA SER A 309 -18.24 15.65 -20.02
C SER A 309 -17.16 16.02 -21.06
N GLY A 310 -17.54 16.04 -22.34
CA GLY A 310 -16.63 16.18 -23.47
C GLY A 310 -16.20 14.85 -24.11
N GLY A 311 -16.56 13.72 -23.51
CA GLY A 311 -16.28 12.37 -23.99
C GLY A 311 -15.27 11.64 -23.11
N ASN A 312 -15.36 10.30 -23.08
CA ASN A 312 -14.47 9.46 -22.28
C ASN A 312 -13.00 9.58 -22.71
N PHE A 313 -12.77 9.68 -24.02
CA PHE A 313 -11.45 9.79 -24.62
C PHE A 313 -11.45 10.91 -25.67
N THR A 314 -10.50 11.82 -25.60
CA THR A 314 -10.43 13.02 -26.45
C THR A 314 -9.00 13.34 -26.88
N GLY A 315 -8.81 14.13 -27.94
CA GLY A 315 -7.48 14.44 -28.49
C GLY A 315 -6.98 13.40 -29.51
N SER A 316 -5.71 13.00 -29.41
CA SER A 316 -5.06 12.05 -30.32
C SER A 316 -5.08 10.63 -29.73
N LEU A 317 -6.22 9.94 -29.84
CA LEU A 317 -6.44 8.65 -29.19
C LEU A 317 -5.64 7.50 -29.86
N PRO A 318 -5.21 6.48 -29.08
CA PRO A 318 -4.77 5.20 -29.61
C PRO A 318 -5.84 4.51 -30.48
N ALA A 319 -5.42 3.82 -31.54
CA ALA A 319 -6.33 3.20 -32.48
C ALA A 319 -7.12 2.03 -31.87
N GLY A 320 -8.46 2.14 -31.88
CA GLY A 320 -9.38 1.12 -31.37
C GLY A 320 -9.80 1.30 -29.91
N LEU A 321 -9.22 2.26 -29.20
CA LEU A 321 -9.61 2.60 -27.83
C LEU A 321 -11.06 3.10 -27.80
N GLY A 322 -11.88 2.54 -26.90
CA GLY A 322 -13.31 2.84 -26.78
C GLY A 322 -14.20 2.27 -27.89
N SER A 323 -13.64 1.53 -28.86
CA SER A 323 -14.44 0.86 -29.89
C SER A 323 -14.85 -0.54 -29.43
N ILE A 324 -16.10 -0.68 -29.00
CA ILE A 324 -16.66 -1.94 -28.53
C ILE A 324 -16.59 -3.01 -29.62
N THR A 325 -15.80 -4.05 -29.36
CA THR A 325 -15.47 -5.11 -30.34
C THR A 325 -15.47 -6.51 -29.74
N GLY A 326 -15.62 -6.64 -28.43
CA GLY A 326 -15.61 -7.93 -27.72
C GLY A 326 -16.45 -7.93 -26.46
N VAL A 327 -16.18 -8.92 -25.62
CA VAL A 327 -16.69 -9.05 -24.26
C VAL A 327 -15.52 -9.36 -23.32
N ASN A 328 -15.55 -8.84 -22.10
CA ASN A 328 -14.54 -9.07 -21.07
C ASN A 328 -14.84 -10.36 -20.26
N ALA A 329 -14.15 -10.55 -19.13
CA ALA A 329 -14.24 -11.77 -18.32
C ALA A 329 -15.62 -12.01 -17.70
N ASN A 330 -16.29 -10.97 -17.22
CA ASN A 330 -17.63 -11.06 -16.63
C ASN A 330 -18.77 -11.01 -17.69
N GLY A 331 -18.43 -10.86 -18.98
CA GLY A 331 -19.35 -10.98 -20.10
C GLY A 331 -19.93 -9.65 -20.60
N ASP A 332 -19.44 -8.53 -20.09
CA ASP A 332 -19.86 -7.19 -20.50
C ASP A 332 -19.19 -6.74 -21.82
N PRO A 333 -19.89 -5.93 -22.65
CA PRO A 333 -19.33 -5.40 -23.88
C PRO A 333 -18.12 -4.50 -23.63
N CYS A 334 -17.00 -4.82 -24.26
CA CYS A 334 -15.74 -4.09 -24.08
C CYS A 334 -15.06 -3.75 -25.42
N ASP A 335 -14.12 -2.82 -25.38
CA ASP A 335 -13.21 -2.59 -26.49
C ASP A 335 -12.13 -3.68 -26.60
N ARG A 336 -11.22 -3.54 -27.57
CA ARG A 336 -10.14 -4.52 -27.81
C ARG A 336 -9.08 -4.59 -26.71
N PHE A 337 -9.11 -3.67 -25.75
CA PHE A 337 -8.23 -3.57 -24.60
C PHE A 337 -8.97 -3.91 -23.30
N PHE A 338 -10.17 -4.48 -23.41
CA PHE A 338 -11.02 -4.87 -22.29
C PHE A 338 -11.54 -3.69 -21.45
N ASN A 339 -11.52 -2.46 -22.00
CA ASN A 339 -12.18 -1.35 -21.34
C ASN A 339 -13.69 -1.43 -21.57
N ILE A 340 -14.46 -1.26 -20.50
CA ILE A 340 -15.91 -1.11 -20.53
C ILE A 340 -16.29 0.38 -20.54
N LEU A 341 -17.51 0.67 -20.98
CA LEU A 341 -18.07 2.03 -21.07
C LEU A 341 -19.47 2.06 -20.46
N LEU A 342 -19.59 1.51 -19.25
CA LEU A 342 -20.86 1.21 -18.59
C LEU A 342 -20.97 2.02 -17.29
N ASP A 343 -22.18 2.13 -16.74
CA ASP A 343 -22.33 2.79 -15.44
C ASP A 343 -21.66 1.90 -14.37
N PRO A 344 -20.66 2.39 -13.60
CA PRO A 344 -19.98 1.59 -12.58
C PRO A 344 -20.91 1.21 -11.41
N LEU A 345 -22.11 1.80 -11.32
CA LEU A 345 -23.10 1.53 -10.28
C LEU A 345 -22.52 1.68 -8.87
N PHE A 346 -21.96 2.86 -8.58
CA PHE A 346 -21.50 3.21 -7.23
C PHE A 346 -22.65 3.22 -6.21
N VAL A 347 -22.37 2.85 -4.97
CA VAL A 347 -23.34 2.82 -3.86
C VAL A 347 -23.92 4.22 -3.60
N ASN A 348 -23.07 5.24 -3.48
CA ASN A 348 -23.52 6.61 -3.23
C ASN A 348 -22.49 7.67 -3.66
N PRO A 349 -22.31 7.90 -4.98
CA PRO A 349 -21.28 8.80 -5.49
C PRO A 349 -21.50 10.26 -5.06
N VAL A 350 -22.74 10.68 -4.79
CA VAL A 350 -23.06 12.03 -4.29
C VAL A 350 -22.46 12.31 -2.90
N ASN A 351 -22.21 11.27 -2.10
CA ASN A 351 -21.54 11.36 -0.81
C ASN A 351 -20.14 10.75 -0.85
N ASN A 352 -19.53 10.64 -2.03
CA ASN A 352 -18.17 10.11 -2.24
C ASN A 352 -17.99 8.65 -1.80
N ASP A 353 -19.07 7.87 -1.79
CA ASP A 353 -19.01 6.42 -1.59
C ASP A 353 -18.98 5.73 -2.95
N PHE A 354 -17.74 5.40 -3.35
CA PHE A 354 -17.43 4.77 -4.64
C PHE A 354 -17.30 3.25 -4.54
N HIS A 355 -17.79 2.61 -3.46
CA HIS A 355 -17.95 1.16 -3.47
C HIS A 355 -18.95 0.76 -4.55
N LEU A 356 -18.74 -0.42 -5.13
CA LEU A 356 -19.59 -0.95 -6.18
C LEU A 356 -20.89 -1.54 -5.60
N GLN A 357 -22.00 -1.44 -6.34
CA GLN A 357 -23.20 -2.23 -6.06
C GLN A 357 -23.04 -3.66 -6.60
N ALA A 358 -23.76 -4.62 -6.02
CA ALA A 358 -23.67 -6.06 -6.31
C ALA A 358 -23.88 -6.47 -7.79
N ASN A 359 -24.40 -5.59 -8.62
CA ASN A 359 -24.64 -5.81 -10.05
C ASN A 359 -23.81 -4.88 -10.94
N SER A 360 -22.76 -4.28 -10.39
CA SER A 360 -21.82 -3.43 -11.11
C SER A 360 -21.12 -4.22 -12.23
N PRO A 361 -20.95 -3.62 -13.42
CA PRO A 361 -20.17 -4.21 -14.50
C PRO A 361 -18.66 -4.22 -14.21
N CYS A 362 -18.22 -3.52 -13.16
CA CYS A 362 -16.82 -3.46 -12.74
C CYS A 362 -16.39 -4.68 -11.92
N ILE A 363 -17.34 -5.49 -11.43
CA ILE A 363 -17.04 -6.67 -10.60
C ILE A 363 -16.49 -7.79 -11.49
N ASP A 364 -15.36 -8.39 -11.12
CA ASP A 364 -14.63 -9.43 -11.85
C ASP A 364 -14.28 -9.04 -13.30
N ALA A 365 -14.11 -7.74 -13.56
CA ALA A 365 -13.92 -7.19 -14.90
C ALA A 365 -12.50 -6.71 -15.20
N GLY A 366 -11.64 -6.63 -14.19
CA GLY A 366 -10.27 -6.17 -14.29
C GLY A 366 -9.34 -7.17 -14.99
N ASP A 367 -8.05 -6.82 -15.00
CA ASP A 367 -7.00 -7.65 -15.59
C ASP A 367 -6.86 -8.98 -14.83
N PRO A 368 -7.17 -10.13 -15.46
CA PRO A 368 -7.12 -11.44 -14.81
C PRO A 368 -5.69 -11.91 -14.47
N THR A 369 -4.67 -11.14 -14.87
CA THR A 369 -3.27 -11.39 -14.49
C THR A 369 -2.81 -10.57 -13.30
N SER A 370 -3.64 -9.64 -12.82
CA SER A 370 -3.41 -8.93 -11.56
C SER A 370 -3.57 -9.88 -10.36
N PRO A 371 -3.00 -9.54 -9.18
CA PRO A 371 -3.39 -10.19 -7.94
C PRO A 371 -4.93 -10.20 -7.80
N PRO A 372 -5.52 -11.29 -7.28
CA PRO A 372 -6.95 -11.33 -7.02
C PRO A 372 -7.33 -10.33 -5.92
N ASP A 373 -8.59 -9.95 -5.88
CA ASP A 373 -9.14 -9.16 -4.79
C ASP A 373 -9.12 -9.94 -3.47
N PRO A 374 -9.31 -9.28 -2.31
CA PRO A 374 -9.31 -9.95 -1.01
C PRO A 374 -10.38 -11.04 -0.83
N ASP A 375 -11.42 -11.09 -1.67
CA ASP A 375 -12.41 -12.17 -1.74
C ASP A 375 -12.03 -13.29 -2.74
N PHE A 376 -10.78 -13.24 -3.24
CA PHE A 376 -10.13 -14.23 -4.09
C PHE A 376 -10.71 -14.38 -5.49
N THR A 377 -11.46 -13.39 -5.97
CA THR A 377 -11.98 -13.37 -7.34
C THR A 377 -11.07 -12.57 -8.27
N VAL A 378 -11.49 -12.42 -9.54
CA VAL A 378 -10.72 -11.60 -10.49
C VAL A 378 -10.79 -10.16 -10.01
N ALA A 379 -9.69 -9.43 -10.12
CA ALA A 379 -9.65 -8.03 -9.70
C ALA A 379 -10.82 -7.23 -10.29
N ASP A 380 -11.48 -6.46 -9.45
CA ASP A 380 -12.49 -5.49 -9.82
C ASP A 380 -11.83 -4.26 -10.46
N ILE A 381 -12.59 -3.57 -11.31
CA ILE A 381 -12.16 -2.28 -11.85
C ILE A 381 -12.46 -1.19 -10.81
N GLY A 382 -11.45 -0.43 -10.40
CA GLY A 382 -11.62 0.72 -9.50
C GLY A 382 -10.73 0.64 -8.24
N ALA A 383 -10.88 1.64 -7.37
CA ALA A 383 -10.14 1.70 -6.10
C ALA A 383 -10.70 0.83 -4.97
N PHE A 384 -11.96 0.40 -5.11
CA PHE A 384 -12.67 -0.36 -4.08
C PHE A 384 -13.28 -1.60 -4.73
N TYR A 385 -12.77 -2.76 -4.36
CA TYR A 385 -13.37 -4.03 -4.75
C TYR A 385 -14.71 -4.23 -4.04
N TYR A 386 -15.53 -5.10 -4.61
CA TYR A 386 -16.77 -5.59 -4.06
C TYR A 386 -16.55 -6.96 -3.43
N ASP A 387 -16.63 -7.05 -2.10
CA ASP A 387 -16.58 -8.34 -1.41
C ASP A 387 -17.81 -9.19 -1.74
N GLN A 388 -17.61 -10.22 -2.55
CA GLN A 388 -18.65 -11.19 -2.94
C GLN A 388 -18.94 -12.22 -1.84
N GLY A 389 -18.26 -12.14 -0.69
CA GLY A 389 -18.34 -13.09 0.40
C GLY A 389 -17.77 -14.46 0.03
N ILE A 390 -16.91 -14.51 -0.98
CA ILE A 390 -16.22 -15.72 -1.42
C ILE A 390 -14.98 -15.87 -0.53
N VAL A 391 -14.88 -17.04 0.12
CA VAL A 391 -13.74 -17.38 0.96
C VAL A 391 -13.20 -18.71 0.44
N PRO A 392 -11.91 -18.79 0.07
CA PRO A 392 -11.35 -20.01 -0.47
C PRO A 392 -11.26 -21.06 0.63
N LEU A 393 -11.47 -22.32 0.26
CA LEU A 393 -11.36 -23.42 1.22
C LEU A 393 -9.90 -23.84 1.39
N ILE A 394 -9.09 -22.98 2.01
CA ILE A 394 -7.70 -23.28 2.40
C ILE A 394 -7.60 -23.45 3.92
N THR A 395 -6.71 -24.33 4.39
CA THR A 395 -6.51 -24.57 5.83
C THR A 395 -5.04 -24.50 6.23
N VAL A 396 -4.73 -23.96 7.41
CA VAL A 396 -3.39 -23.96 8.02
C VAL A 396 -3.42 -24.72 9.34
N ILE A 397 -2.43 -25.58 9.56
CA ILE A 397 -2.25 -26.34 10.79
C ILE A 397 -0.81 -26.16 11.26
N LEU A 398 -0.65 -25.73 12.52
CA LEU A 398 0.61 -25.61 13.22
C LEU A 398 0.72 -26.73 14.26
N THR A 399 1.64 -27.67 14.07
CA THR A 399 1.84 -28.79 15.00
C THR A 399 3.09 -28.54 15.86
N PRO A 400 2.96 -28.15 17.13
CA PRO A 400 4.11 -27.90 17.99
C PRO A 400 4.84 -29.21 18.32
N GLN A 401 6.17 -29.19 18.26
CA GLN A 401 6.97 -30.32 18.70
C GLN A 401 7.29 -30.21 20.19
N ASN A 402 7.16 -31.32 20.91
CA ASN A 402 7.49 -31.46 22.34
C ASN A 402 6.77 -30.49 23.32
N PRO A 403 5.43 -30.33 23.28
CA PRO A 403 4.72 -29.52 24.27
C PRO A 403 4.76 -30.14 25.69
N PRO A 404 4.72 -29.34 26.78
CA PRO A 404 4.58 -27.88 26.78
C PRO A 404 5.88 -27.16 26.42
N ILE A 405 5.77 -26.15 25.56
CA ILE A 405 6.92 -25.34 25.13
C ILE A 405 7.24 -24.31 26.22
N GLN A 406 8.49 -24.30 26.65
CA GLN A 406 9.02 -23.42 27.69
C GLN A 406 10.30 -22.75 27.17
N ILE A 407 10.25 -21.43 26.98
CA ILE A 407 11.38 -20.63 26.52
C ILE A 407 12.17 -20.12 27.73
N PRO A 408 13.50 -20.31 27.78
CA PRO A 408 14.33 -19.77 28.86
C PRO A 408 14.25 -18.24 29.00
N ALA A 409 14.68 -17.75 30.16
CA ALA A 409 14.72 -16.31 30.42
C ALA A 409 15.64 -15.55 29.46
N GLY A 410 16.75 -16.17 29.02
CA GLY A 410 17.67 -15.62 28.01
C GLY A 410 17.18 -15.64 26.57
N GLY A 411 15.97 -16.14 26.32
CA GLY A 411 15.47 -16.40 24.97
C GLY A 411 15.74 -17.84 24.57
N GLY A 412 15.36 -18.20 23.36
CA GLY A 412 15.49 -19.56 22.85
C GLY A 412 14.65 -19.75 21.60
N SER A 413 14.29 -21.00 21.31
CA SER A 413 13.45 -21.34 20.17
C SER A 413 12.49 -22.47 20.50
N PHE A 414 11.51 -22.68 19.63
CA PHE A 414 10.69 -23.89 19.61
C PHE A 414 10.52 -24.39 18.19
N LEU A 415 10.33 -25.71 18.06
CA LEU A 415 10.11 -26.38 16.79
C LEU A 415 8.62 -26.65 16.57
N TYR A 416 8.19 -26.55 15.32
CA TYR A 416 6.85 -26.92 14.89
C TYR A 416 6.85 -27.38 13.44
N ASP A 417 5.83 -28.14 13.06
CA ASP A 417 5.54 -28.45 11.66
C ASP A 417 4.38 -27.56 11.19
N ILE A 418 4.40 -27.14 9.94
CA ILE A 418 3.29 -26.42 9.30
C ILE A 418 2.78 -27.19 8.10
N THR A 419 1.47 -27.34 8.03
CA THR A 419 0.75 -27.87 6.87
C THR A 419 -0.26 -26.84 6.41
N ILE A 420 -0.20 -26.46 5.14
CA ILE A 420 -1.20 -25.63 4.47
C ILE A 420 -1.79 -26.44 3.33
N GLU A 421 -3.10 -26.55 3.26
CA GLU A 421 -3.80 -27.35 2.24
C GLU A 421 -4.81 -26.49 1.49
N ASN A 422 -4.87 -26.66 0.17
CA ASN A 422 -5.94 -26.15 -0.66
C ASN A 422 -7.02 -27.21 -0.84
N ASN A 423 -8.12 -27.06 -0.10
CA ASN A 423 -9.31 -27.91 -0.18
C ASN A 423 -10.35 -27.36 -1.18
N ASP A 424 -10.04 -26.27 -1.89
CA ASP A 424 -10.87 -25.69 -2.93
C ASP A 424 -10.75 -26.46 -4.27
N VAL A 425 -11.69 -26.18 -5.18
CA VAL A 425 -11.72 -26.72 -6.54
C VAL A 425 -10.95 -25.86 -7.54
N MET A 426 -10.50 -24.68 -7.14
CA MET A 426 -9.71 -23.74 -7.94
C MET A 426 -8.28 -23.59 -7.41
N ASN A 427 -7.38 -23.08 -8.25
CA ASN A 427 -6.08 -22.62 -7.77
C ASN A 427 -6.33 -21.43 -6.82
N VAL A 428 -5.68 -21.44 -5.66
CA VAL A 428 -5.78 -20.34 -4.69
C VAL A 428 -4.40 -19.72 -4.54
N THR A 429 -4.34 -18.40 -4.68
CA THR A 429 -3.16 -17.59 -4.33
C THR A 429 -3.46 -16.85 -3.04
N PHE A 430 -2.56 -16.91 -2.06
CA PHE A 430 -2.75 -16.37 -0.72
C PHE A 430 -1.41 -15.96 -0.10
N ASP A 431 -1.48 -15.14 0.94
CA ASP A 431 -0.37 -14.78 1.80
C ASP A 431 -0.38 -15.66 3.05
N GLY A 432 0.82 -15.99 3.55
CA GLY A 432 1.02 -16.64 4.84
C GLY A 432 1.82 -15.76 5.77
N TRP A 433 1.33 -15.53 7.00
CA TRP A 433 2.06 -14.72 7.99
C TRP A 433 1.91 -15.25 9.40
N THR A 434 2.83 -14.83 10.28
CA THR A 434 2.83 -15.23 11.69
C THR A 434 2.86 -14.03 12.61
N MET A 435 2.18 -14.14 13.75
CA MET A 435 2.12 -13.10 14.80
C MET A 435 2.38 -13.72 16.17
N ALA A 436 2.66 -12.89 17.18
CA ALA A 436 2.69 -13.30 18.58
C ALA A 436 1.71 -12.47 19.42
N VAL A 437 0.83 -13.13 20.17
CA VAL A 437 0.12 -12.52 21.29
C VAL A 437 1.07 -12.51 22.48
N LEU A 438 1.43 -11.31 22.95
CA LEU A 438 2.31 -11.11 24.09
C LEU A 438 1.57 -11.33 25.43
N PRO A 439 2.26 -11.47 26.57
CA PRO A 439 1.63 -11.71 27.89
C PRO A 439 0.66 -10.63 28.34
N ASN A 440 0.80 -9.40 27.83
CA ASN A 440 -0.12 -8.28 28.05
C ASN A 440 -1.33 -8.28 27.08
N SER A 441 -1.50 -9.35 26.29
CA SER A 441 -2.53 -9.52 25.25
C SER A 441 -2.38 -8.62 24.01
N SER A 442 -1.32 -7.82 23.88
CA SER A 442 -1.06 -7.10 22.64
C SER A 442 -0.55 -8.07 21.56
N VAL A 443 -0.94 -7.85 20.31
CA VAL A 443 -0.44 -8.61 19.16
C VAL A 443 0.82 -7.92 18.61
N TYR A 444 1.85 -8.70 18.31
CA TYR A 444 3.13 -8.23 17.78
C TYR A 444 3.49 -9.03 16.52
N GLY A 445 3.87 -8.35 15.44
CA GLY A 445 4.22 -8.96 14.17
C GLY A 445 3.95 -8.02 12.98
N PRO A 446 3.97 -8.53 11.74
CA PRO A 446 4.25 -9.92 11.38
C PRO A 446 5.68 -10.31 11.73
N LEU A 447 5.84 -11.49 12.31
CA LEU A 447 7.16 -12.08 12.57
C LEU A 447 7.78 -12.56 11.26
N ILE A 448 6.96 -13.15 10.40
CA ILE A 448 7.25 -13.48 9.01
C ILE A 448 6.01 -13.21 8.16
N LEU A 449 6.23 -12.71 6.95
CA LEU A 449 5.25 -12.60 5.88
C LEU A 449 5.81 -13.28 4.62
N ARG A 450 4.97 -14.07 3.96
CA ARG A 450 5.23 -14.71 2.67
C ARG A 450 4.04 -14.42 1.77
N SER A 451 4.21 -13.48 0.85
CA SER A 451 3.13 -13.08 -0.05
C SER A 451 3.12 -13.90 -1.34
N GLY A 452 1.92 -14.09 -1.91
CA GLY A 452 1.74 -14.72 -3.21
C GLY A 452 2.07 -16.21 -3.27
N LEU A 453 1.85 -16.95 -2.17
CA LEU A 453 1.87 -18.42 -2.20
C LEU A 453 0.73 -18.92 -3.08
N SER A 454 0.95 -19.98 -3.85
CA SER A 454 -0.10 -20.51 -4.72
C SER A 454 -0.18 -22.03 -4.60
N LEU A 455 -1.40 -22.54 -4.46
CA LEU A 455 -1.70 -23.96 -4.39
C LEU A 455 -2.75 -24.33 -5.44
N ALA A 456 -2.45 -25.36 -6.23
CA ALA A 456 -3.46 -26.01 -7.07
C ALA A 456 -4.52 -26.75 -6.22
N PRO A 457 -5.69 -27.08 -6.77
CA PRO A 457 -6.71 -27.87 -6.07
C PRO A 457 -6.14 -29.15 -5.46
N GLY A 458 -6.38 -29.37 -4.17
CA GLY A 458 -5.83 -30.51 -3.42
C GLY A 458 -4.32 -30.46 -3.18
N GLY A 459 -3.66 -29.34 -3.47
CA GLY A 459 -2.24 -29.12 -3.22
C GLY A 459 -1.96 -28.77 -1.76
N SER A 460 -0.73 -28.98 -1.32
CA SER A 460 -0.30 -28.70 0.06
C SER A 460 1.12 -28.13 0.14
N ILE A 461 1.35 -27.21 1.07
CA ILE A 461 2.69 -26.83 1.55
C ILE A 461 2.90 -27.53 2.89
N ILE A 462 3.93 -28.37 2.97
CA ILE A 462 4.35 -29.01 4.22
C ILE A 462 5.79 -28.58 4.50
N ARG A 463 6.03 -28.12 5.73
CA ARG A 463 7.38 -27.87 6.26
C ARG A 463 7.47 -28.50 7.64
N GLU A 464 8.48 -29.34 7.80
CA GLU A 464 8.81 -29.98 9.07
C GLU A 464 9.97 -29.23 9.72
N ASP A 465 10.05 -29.31 11.06
CA ASP A 465 11.15 -28.75 11.86
C ASP A 465 11.35 -27.23 11.66
N MET A 466 10.26 -26.48 11.51
CA MET A 466 10.30 -25.01 11.53
C MET A 466 10.76 -24.54 12.91
N GLU A 467 11.80 -23.69 12.97
CA GLU A 467 12.36 -23.20 14.22
C GLU A 467 12.06 -21.71 14.40
N GLN A 468 11.16 -21.39 15.32
CA GLN A 468 10.84 -20.02 15.69
C GLN A 468 11.65 -19.59 16.92
N PHE A 469 12.43 -18.52 16.78
CA PHE A 469 13.17 -17.91 17.86
C PHE A 469 12.32 -16.90 18.63
N VAL A 470 12.55 -16.84 19.94
CA VAL A 470 11.93 -15.89 20.87
C VAL A 470 13.07 -15.17 21.60
N PRO A 471 13.19 -13.84 21.48
CA PRO A 471 14.36 -13.13 21.96
C PRO A 471 14.40 -13.05 23.49
N GLY A 472 15.61 -12.87 24.03
CA GLY A 472 15.82 -12.76 25.48
C GLY A 472 15.10 -11.59 26.14
N ASN A 473 14.96 -10.48 25.41
CA ASN A 473 14.26 -9.28 25.88
C ASN A 473 12.73 -9.34 25.78
N ALA A 474 12.15 -10.41 25.21
CA ALA A 474 10.71 -10.60 25.21
C ALA A 474 10.18 -10.70 26.65
N PRO A 475 9.02 -10.10 27.00
CA PRO A 475 8.45 -10.23 28.34
C PRO A 475 8.29 -11.68 28.82
N ALA A 476 8.54 -11.95 30.10
CA ALA A 476 8.20 -13.27 30.65
C ALA A 476 6.67 -13.43 30.74
N GLY A 477 6.17 -14.64 30.51
CA GLY A 477 4.75 -14.96 30.61
C GLY A 477 4.24 -15.84 29.47
N ALA A 478 2.91 -15.90 29.35
CA ALA A 478 2.20 -16.71 28.36
C ALA A 478 2.14 -16.02 27.00
N TYR A 479 2.35 -16.79 25.95
CA TYR A 479 2.28 -16.35 24.55
C TYR A 479 1.39 -17.28 23.73
N TYR A 480 0.83 -16.72 22.66
CA TYR A 480 0.32 -17.49 21.52
C TYR A 480 1.07 -17.07 20.27
N TYR A 481 1.70 -18.03 19.60
CA TYR A 481 2.24 -17.87 18.27
C TYR A 481 1.15 -18.23 17.25
N LEU A 482 0.77 -17.28 16.41
CA LEU A 482 -0.34 -17.40 15.47
C LEU A 482 0.21 -17.61 14.07
N GLY A 483 -0.35 -18.56 13.33
CA GLY A 483 -0.13 -18.72 11.89
C GLY A 483 -1.43 -18.42 11.15
N TYR A 484 -1.35 -17.54 10.16
CA TYR A 484 -2.47 -17.08 9.35
C TYR A 484 -2.22 -17.36 7.88
N ILE A 485 -3.31 -17.68 7.17
CA ILE A 485 -3.36 -17.67 5.71
C ILE A 485 -4.55 -16.81 5.26
N GLY A 486 -4.37 -16.08 4.16
CA GLY A 486 -5.41 -15.18 3.62
C GLY A 486 -4.80 -14.05 2.79
N VAL A 487 -5.33 -12.83 2.89
CA VAL A 487 -4.73 -11.62 2.31
C VAL A 487 -4.30 -10.70 3.45
N TYR A 488 -2.98 -10.53 3.61
CA TYR A 488 -2.40 -9.75 4.69
C TYR A 488 -2.71 -8.24 4.51
N PRO A 489 -2.96 -7.46 5.59
CA PRO A 489 -2.96 -7.90 7.00
C PRO A 489 -4.31 -8.34 7.56
N ASP A 490 -5.41 -7.97 6.90
CA ASP A 490 -6.71 -7.93 7.57
C ASP A 490 -7.65 -9.08 7.20
N ASN A 491 -7.45 -9.73 6.06
CA ASN A 491 -8.32 -10.81 5.59
C ASN A 491 -7.73 -12.18 5.95
N ILE A 492 -8.12 -12.71 7.10
CA ILE A 492 -7.73 -14.05 7.56
C ILE A 492 -8.76 -15.05 7.04
N VAL A 493 -8.30 -15.99 6.21
CA VAL A 493 -9.12 -17.11 5.73
C VAL A 493 -9.14 -18.26 6.73
N ASP A 494 -7.95 -18.65 7.20
CA ASP A 494 -7.80 -19.66 8.25
C ASP A 494 -6.63 -19.33 9.18
N SER A 495 -6.68 -19.87 10.39
CA SER A 495 -5.67 -19.61 11.41
C SER A 495 -5.50 -20.79 12.35
N ASP A 496 -4.26 -21.00 12.78
CA ASP A 496 -3.95 -21.90 13.89
C ASP A 496 -2.94 -21.25 14.85
N SER A 497 -2.77 -21.83 16.03
CA SER A 497 -1.91 -21.25 17.07
C SER A 497 -1.17 -22.26 17.92
N ILE A 498 0.03 -21.86 18.34
CA ILE A 498 0.86 -22.59 19.30
C ILE A 498 0.96 -21.79 20.59
N TYR A 499 0.65 -22.44 21.70
CA TYR A 499 0.90 -21.88 23.03
C TYR A 499 2.34 -22.16 23.49
N PHE A 500 3.00 -21.15 24.04
CA PHE A 500 4.26 -21.32 24.78
C PHE A 500 4.35 -20.36 25.96
N GLU A 501 5.23 -20.67 26.92
CA GLU A 501 5.51 -19.81 28.06
C GLU A 501 6.99 -19.41 28.05
N LYS A 502 7.27 -18.11 28.23
CA LYS A 502 8.62 -17.61 28.47
C LYS A 502 8.86 -17.48 29.97
N LEU A 503 9.87 -18.18 30.46
CA LEU A 503 10.22 -18.23 31.88
C LEU A 503 10.82 -16.89 32.34
N PRO A 504 10.51 -16.44 33.58
CA PRO A 504 11.15 -15.28 34.19
C PRO A 504 12.56 -15.64 34.69
N GLY A 505 13.48 -14.69 34.67
CA GLY A 505 14.82 -14.87 35.26
C GLY A 505 15.90 -14.06 34.59
N TYR A 506 17.14 -14.29 35.00
CA TYR A 506 18.33 -13.81 34.33
C TYR A 506 19.11 -15.03 33.84
N ASP A 507 19.39 -15.06 32.54
CA ASP A 507 20.24 -16.07 31.93
C ASP A 507 21.47 -15.38 31.34
N ALA A 508 22.65 -15.97 31.56
CA ALA A 508 23.92 -15.41 31.08
C ALA A 508 24.16 -15.71 29.59
N ASP A 509 23.47 -16.72 29.05
CA ASP A 509 23.52 -17.09 27.64
C ASP A 509 22.39 -16.37 26.90
N ASN A 510 22.72 -15.20 26.31
CA ASN A 510 21.78 -14.43 25.50
C ASN A 510 21.69 -15.04 24.10
N HIS A 511 20.59 -15.75 23.81
CA HIS A 511 20.29 -16.30 22.49
C HIS A 511 19.55 -15.24 21.65
N ASP A 512 20.27 -14.18 21.26
CA ASP A 512 19.68 -13.04 20.54
C ASP A 512 19.61 -13.27 19.03
N TYR A 513 18.68 -14.13 18.63
CA TYR A 513 18.30 -14.32 17.23
C TYR A 513 17.07 -13.48 16.85
N GLY A 514 16.65 -12.53 17.69
CA GLY A 514 15.39 -11.82 17.51
C GLY A 514 14.19 -12.78 17.43
N TRP A 515 13.15 -12.35 16.72
CA TRP A 515 11.99 -13.17 16.37
C TRP A 515 12.18 -13.94 15.04
N SER A 516 13.41 -14.35 14.71
CA SER A 516 13.70 -15.02 13.44
C SER A 516 13.03 -16.40 13.32
N LEU A 517 12.79 -16.83 12.08
CA LEU A 517 12.23 -18.13 11.73
C LEU A 517 13.16 -18.86 10.76
N PHE A 518 13.54 -20.09 11.08
CA PHE A 518 14.27 -21.00 10.19
C PHE A 518 13.40 -22.17 9.74
N GLY A 519 13.76 -22.80 8.61
CA GLY A 519 13.08 -24.00 8.08
C GLY A 519 12.17 -23.76 6.87
N TRP A 520 11.72 -22.52 6.61
CA TRP A 520 10.82 -22.23 5.48
C TRP A 520 11.48 -22.45 4.10
N ASP A 521 12.71 -21.95 3.95
CA ASP A 521 13.46 -21.88 2.70
C ASP A 521 14.37 -23.11 2.46
N GLY A 522 14.10 -24.23 3.15
CA GLY A 522 14.78 -25.52 2.97
C GLY A 522 14.20 -26.36 1.82
N GLU A 523 15.02 -27.26 1.25
CA GLU A 523 14.75 -28.04 0.04
C GLU A 523 13.31 -28.59 -0.07
N ASN A 524 12.70 -28.34 -1.23
CA ASN A 524 11.45 -28.91 -1.72
C ASN A 524 11.06 -30.24 -1.04
N ALA A 525 10.16 -30.16 -0.06
CA ALA A 525 9.36 -31.33 0.29
C ALA A 525 8.70 -31.83 -1.02
N PRO A 526 8.74 -33.14 -1.31
CA PRO A 526 8.19 -33.66 -2.55
C PRO A 526 6.73 -33.22 -2.64
N VAL A 527 6.40 -32.52 -3.72
CA VAL A 527 5.00 -32.30 -4.11
C VAL A 527 4.40 -33.70 -4.16
N VAL A 528 3.59 -34.06 -3.17
CA VAL A 528 2.77 -35.25 -3.24
C VAL A 528 1.73 -34.93 -4.30
N SER A 529 2.07 -35.22 -5.55
CA SER A 529 1.12 -35.12 -6.65
C SER A 529 -0.01 -36.08 -6.34
N THR A 530 -1.16 -35.55 -5.98
CA THR A 530 -2.41 -36.30 -6.03
C THR A 530 -2.61 -36.74 -7.49
N PRO A 531 -2.87 -38.02 -7.77
CA PRO A 531 -2.99 -38.49 -9.15
C PRO A 531 -4.16 -37.80 -9.84
N MET A 532 -3.84 -36.96 -10.84
CA MET A 532 -4.82 -36.22 -11.67
C MET A 532 -5.66 -37.12 -12.58
N VAL A 533 -5.34 -38.42 -12.66
CA VAL A 533 -6.05 -39.39 -13.48
C VAL A 533 -6.47 -40.57 -12.63
N TYR A 534 -7.76 -40.65 -12.35
CA TYR A 534 -8.42 -41.83 -11.80
C TYR A 534 -9.27 -42.46 -12.90
N ALA A 535 -9.37 -43.79 -12.92
CA ALA A 535 -10.32 -44.50 -13.75
C ALA A 535 -11.35 -45.18 -12.84
N VAL A 536 -12.61 -44.79 -12.96
CA VAL A 536 -13.71 -45.57 -12.40
C VAL A 536 -13.94 -46.75 -13.33
N LEU A 537 -13.48 -47.93 -12.92
CA LEU A 537 -13.71 -49.15 -13.70
C LEU A 537 -15.21 -49.45 -13.69
N SER A 538 -15.76 -49.78 -14.86
CA SER A 538 -17.17 -50.13 -15.00
C SER A 538 -17.49 -51.30 -14.07
N ALA A 539 -18.47 -51.12 -13.18
CA ALA A 539 -19.01 -52.21 -12.38
C ALA A 539 -19.63 -53.23 -13.33
N TYR A 540 -18.99 -54.39 -13.50
CA TYR A 540 -19.62 -55.51 -14.19
C TYR A 540 -20.73 -56.05 -13.28
N PRO A 541 -22.01 -56.00 -13.67
CA PRO A 541 -23.06 -56.65 -12.90
C PRO A 541 -22.78 -58.15 -12.93
N ASN A 542 -22.42 -58.71 -11.77
CA ASN A 542 -22.48 -60.15 -11.56
C ASN A 542 -23.96 -60.51 -11.31
N PRO A 543 -24.65 -61.21 -12.22
CA PRO A 543 -26.08 -61.51 -12.09
C PRO A 543 -26.42 -62.46 -10.92
N PHE A 544 -25.42 -62.94 -10.16
CA PHE A 544 -25.60 -63.87 -9.05
C PHE A 544 -25.24 -63.32 -7.66
N ASN A 545 -24.95 -62.02 -7.50
CA ASN A 545 -24.64 -61.43 -6.19
C ASN A 545 -25.31 -60.06 -5.99
N PRO A 546 -26.16 -59.84 -4.96
CA PRO A 546 -26.90 -58.58 -4.75
C PRO A 546 -26.07 -57.40 -4.21
N THR A 547 -24.74 -57.50 -4.17
CA THR A 547 -23.84 -56.43 -3.73
C THR A 547 -22.97 -55.92 -4.87
N THR A 548 -23.09 -54.62 -5.18
CA THR A 548 -22.20 -53.90 -6.10
C THR A 548 -20.90 -53.56 -5.39
N ALA A 549 -19.77 -54.04 -5.91
CA ALA A 549 -18.44 -53.59 -5.47
C ALA A 549 -17.91 -52.56 -6.47
N ILE A 550 -17.62 -51.34 -5.99
CA ILE A 550 -16.90 -50.33 -6.76
C ILE A 550 -15.42 -50.59 -6.51
N ILE A 551 -14.67 -50.84 -7.59
CA ILE A 551 -13.21 -51.03 -7.54
C ILE A 551 -12.59 -49.82 -8.21
N TYR A 552 -11.77 -49.07 -7.46
CA TYR A 552 -10.92 -48.03 -8.00
C TYR A 552 -9.46 -48.50 -7.93
N GLN A 553 -8.66 -48.09 -8.90
CA GLN A 553 -7.22 -48.34 -8.93
C GLN A 553 -6.51 -47.01 -9.12
N LEU A 554 -5.66 -46.66 -8.16
CA LEU A 554 -4.75 -45.52 -8.30
C LEU A 554 -3.57 -45.98 -9.16
N GLN A 555 -3.30 -45.28 -10.26
CA GLN A 555 -2.06 -45.52 -11.01
C GLN A 555 -0.91 -44.82 -10.27
N ALA A 556 0.18 -45.55 -10.02
CA ALA A 556 1.39 -44.93 -9.48
C ALA A 556 1.99 -43.99 -10.53
N ALA A 557 2.48 -42.82 -10.10
CA ALA A 557 3.07 -41.80 -10.96
C ALA A 557 4.24 -42.31 -11.83
N SER A 558 4.85 -43.44 -11.46
CA SER A 558 5.97 -44.07 -12.16
C SER A 558 5.61 -44.86 -13.42
N TYR A 559 4.35 -44.85 -13.88
CA TYR A 559 3.89 -45.64 -15.04
C TYR A 559 3.41 -44.81 -16.23
N VAL A 560 3.79 -43.53 -16.32
CA VAL A 560 3.61 -42.69 -17.53
C VAL A 560 4.83 -42.77 -18.43
#